data_AF-A0A2V8GJE8-F1
#
_entry.id   AF-A0A2V8GJE8-F1
#
_cell.length_a   1.000
_cell.length_b   1.000
_cell.length_c   1.000
_cell.angle_alpha   90.00
_cell.angle_beta   90.00
_cell.angle_gamma   90.00
#
_symmetry.space_group_name_H-M   'P 1'
#
loop_
_entity.id
_entity.type
_entity.pdbx_description
1 polymer ?
#
loop_
_entity_poly.entity_id
_entity_poly.type
_entity_poly.pdbx_seq_one_letter_code
_entity_poly.pdbx_strand_id
1 'polypeptide(L)'
;MGIGACVIALLCYSRYTRAAVPAVTIALLALLAADELHGQGYGITARGLQLVTVPAAATRPSVHARQMAADLLPLRQRYLAIGGTTIDPIVPGGFARLWHIPIAGGYSPIVLERLTALATMGGNGDVRPETLGISDAALDLLAVRYITVRDADFPPPATFERGGTTWAVPELDIPVGRSDCGFTRARSTSIQLPAAQSVSTIDLVMDLRCAEDVPQGTVVGAVDVAAPGVNLRHELVAGVNISDRGLSDESIRQRARHQRVAAKFDDPALRPDVFRVTLRLPAVQHGVTLSVHGGAIKGWLVVDHLTVSDGAGAQHPQTLGPLYLGDERRWRERRRIRTSRTTDREHGSRPA
;
A
#
# COMPACT_ATOMS: atom_id res chain seq x y z
N MET A 1 -8.57 -3.54 -24.36
CA MET A 1 -7.45 -3.62 -25.33
C MET A 1 -7.82 -3.31 -26.79
N GLY A 2 -9.07 -3.01 -27.17
CA GLY A 2 -9.44 -2.87 -28.60
C GLY A 2 -9.28 -1.47 -29.24
N ILE A 3 -9.44 -0.39 -28.48
CA ILE A 3 -9.66 0.95 -29.06
C ILE A 3 -8.34 1.67 -29.40
N GLY A 4 -7.33 1.55 -28.54
CA GLY A 4 -5.99 2.10 -28.79
C GLY A 4 -5.34 1.53 -30.07
N ALA A 5 -5.55 0.24 -30.35
CA ALA A 5 -5.07 -0.38 -31.59
C ALA A 5 -5.79 0.17 -32.83
N CYS A 6 -7.10 0.44 -32.75
CA CYS A 6 -7.87 1.03 -33.85
C CYS A 6 -7.48 2.49 -34.13
N VAL A 7 -7.21 3.30 -33.10
CA VAL A 7 -6.70 4.67 -33.26
C VAL A 7 -5.33 4.67 -33.94
N ILE A 8 -4.41 3.80 -33.51
CA ILE A 8 -3.09 3.66 -34.13
C ILE A 8 -3.22 3.20 -35.58
N ALA A 9 -4.07 2.21 -35.87
CA ALA A 9 -4.33 1.74 -37.23
C ALA A 9 -4.90 2.85 -38.13
N LEU A 10 -5.84 3.66 -37.64
CA LEU A 10 -6.43 4.79 -38.37
C LEU A 10 -5.39 5.90 -38.65
N LEU A 11 -4.54 6.21 -37.68
CA LEU A 11 -3.45 7.18 -37.86
C LEU A 11 -2.40 6.68 -38.86
N CYS A 12 -2.00 5.40 -38.78
CA CYS A 12 -1.10 4.78 -39.74
C CYS A 12 -1.70 4.74 -41.15
N TYR A 13 -2.99 4.41 -41.29
CA TYR A 13 -3.71 4.40 -42.56
C TYR A 13 -3.79 5.81 -43.18
N SER A 14 -4.03 6.85 -42.37
CA SER A 14 -4.09 8.24 -42.84
C SER A 14 -2.75 8.74 -43.40
N ARG A 15 -1.64 8.34 -42.78
CA ARG A 15 -0.28 8.63 -43.26
C ARG A 15 0.06 7.88 -44.55
N TYR A 16 -0.41 6.64 -44.68
CA TYR A 16 -0.06 5.78 -45.81
C TYR A 16 -0.86 6.09 -47.08
N THR A 17 -2.14 6.48 -46.95
CA THR A 17 -3.04 6.62 -48.11
C THR A 17 -3.27 8.06 -48.57
N ARG A 18 -2.73 9.08 -47.87
CA ARG A 18 -3.11 10.50 -48.04
C ARG A 18 -4.64 10.68 -48.09
N ALA A 19 -5.38 9.85 -47.35
CA ALA A 19 -6.83 9.95 -47.27
C ALA A 19 -7.23 11.37 -46.82
N ALA A 20 -8.33 11.87 -47.36
CA ALA A 20 -8.85 13.18 -47.00
C ALA A 20 -9.02 13.26 -45.48
N VAL A 21 -8.27 14.16 -44.84
CA VAL A 21 -8.31 14.50 -43.40
C VAL A 21 -9.73 14.41 -42.80
N PRO A 22 -10.80 14.91 -43.44
CA PRO A 22 -12.16 14.79 -42.89
C PRO A 22 -12.64 13.35 -42.63
N ALA A 23 -12.31 12.37 -43.49
CA ALA A 23 -12.79 10.99 -43.31
C ALA A 23 -12.14 10.32 -42.10
N VAL A 24 -10.86 10.58 -41.87
CA VAL A 24 -10.11 10.07 -40.71
C VAL A 24 -10.58 10.76 -39.43
N THR A 25 -10.82 12.07 -39.48
CA THR A 25 -11.40 12.81 -38.35
C THR A 25 -12.78 12.30 -37.97
N ILE A 26 -13.67 12.06 -38.95
CA ILE A 26 -15.00 11.49 -38.70
C ILE A 26 -14.89 10.08 -38.09
N ALA A 27 -14.00 9.24 -38.60
CA ALA A 27 -13.78 7.90 -38.05
C ALA A 27 -13.25 7.95 -36.61
N LEU A 28 -12.32 8.86 -36.30
CA LEU A 28 -11.82 9.06 -34.93
C LEU A 28 -12.91 9.59 -33.99
N LEU A 29 -13.71 10.56 -34.43
CA LEU A 29 -14.83 11.09 -33.65
C LEU A 29 -15.89 10.01 -33.40
N ALA A 30 -16.19 9.17 -34.39
CA ALA A 30 -17.11 8.05 -34.24
C ALA A 30 -16.55 6.99 -33.27
N LEU A 31 -15.23 6.74 -33.29
CA LEU A 31 -14.58 5.81 -32.37
C LEU A 31 -14.59 6.34 -30.93
N LEU A 32 -14.29 7.63 -30.74
CA LEU A 32 -14.37 8.30 -29.43
C LEU A 32 -15.80 8.35 -28.90
N ALA A 33 -16.78 8.63 -29.77
CA ALA A 33 -18.19 8.59 -29.40
C ALA A 33 -18.62 7.16 -29.01
N ALA A 34 -18.16 6.13 -29.74
CA ALA A 34 -18.43 4.75 -29.39
C ALA A 34 -17.75 4.33 -28.06
N ASP A 35 -16.54 4.80 -27.79
CA ASP A 35 -15.82 4.57 -26.54
C ASP A 35 -16.54 5.23 -25.36
N GLU A 36 -16.91 6.51 -25.49
CA GLU A 36 -17.71 7.23 -24.49
C GLU A 36 -19.07 6.55 -24.27
N LEU A 37 -19.76 6.12 -25.33
CA LEU A 37 -21.02 5.38 -25.20
C LEU A 37 -20.83 4.02 -24.50
N HIS A 38 -19.69 3.36 -24.70
CA HIS A 38 -19.36 2.08 -24.07
C HIS A 38 -18.89 2.24 -22.62
N GLY A 39 -18.25 3.36 -22.29
CA GLY A 39 -17.77 3.71 -20.95
C GLY A 39 -18.87 4.14 -19.98
N GLN A 40 -20.09 4.39 -20.47
CA GLN A 40 -21.23 4.80 -19.64
C GLN A 40 -21.73 3.61 -18.80
N GLY A 41 -22.08 3.87 -17.54
CA GLY A 41 -22.63 2.86 -16.62
C GLY A 41 -24.06 2.38 -16.95
N TYR A 42 -24.60 2.77 -18.10
CA TYR A 42 -25.94 2.44 -18.57
C TYR A 42 -25.90 2.18 -20.08
N GLY A 43 -26.72 1.23 -20.55
CA GLY A 43 -26.78 0.92 -21.98
C GLY A 43 -27.55 2.01 -22.72
N ILE A 44 -27.03 2.49 -23.84
CA ILE A 44 -27.79 3.34 -24.76
C ILE A 44 -28.20 2.47 -25.95
N THR A 45 -29.51 2.28 -26.12
CA THR A 45 -30.07 1.52 -27.25
C THR A 45 -30.83 2.45 -28.18
N ALA A 46 -31.17 1.98 -29.38
CA ALA A 46 -32.03 2.72 -30.31
C ALA A 46 -33.43 3.05 -29.73
N ARG A 47 -33.82 2.37 -28.65
CA ARG A 47 -35.09 2.62 -27.92
C ARG A 47 -34.92 3.56 -26.71
N GLY A 48 -33.72 4.13 -26.53
CA GLY A 48 -33.38 5.04 -25.45
C GLY A 48 -32.44 4.43 -24.41
N LEU A 49 -32.40 5.08 -23.25
CA LEU A 49 -31.62 4.70 -22.08
C LEU A 49 -32.12 3.37 -21.50
N GLN A 50 -31.29 2.33 -21.58
CA GLN A 50 -31.47 1.09 -20.85
C GLN A 50 -30.90 1.26 -19.45
N LEU A 51 -31.78 1.65 -18.53
CA LEU A 51 -31.45 1.73 -17.12
C LEU A 51 -31.08 0.35 -16.60
N VAL A 52 -29.95 0.26 -15.88
CA VAL A 52 -29.58 -0.96 -15.15
C VAL A 52 -30.56 -1.11 -14.00
N THR A 53 -31.55 -2.00 -14.15
CA THR A 53 -32.51 -2.30 -13.09
C THR A 53 -31.91 -3.32 -12.13
N VAL A 54 -31.78 -2.96 -10.87
CA VAL A 54 -31.37 -3.88 -9.81
C VAL A 54 -32.61 -4.65 -9.34
N PRO A 55 -32.63 -6.00 -9.37
CA PRO A 55 -33.74 -6.78 -8.86
C PRO A 55 -34.06 -6.44 -7.40
N ALA A 56 -35.34 -6.40 -7.02
CA ALA A 56 -35.75 -6.06 -5.64
C ALA A 56 -35.14 -6.99 -4.57
N ALA A 57 -34.88 -8.25 -4.90
CA ALA A 57 -34.18 -9.16 -4.00
C ALA A 57 -32.71 -8.74 -3.77
N ALA A 58 -32.08 -8.12 -4.77
CA ALA A 58 -30.71 -7.63 -4.68
C ALA A 58 -30.60 -6.33 -3.87
N THR A 59 -31.67 -5.55 -3.73
CA THR A 59 -31.68 -4.33 -2.90
C THR A 59 -31.80 -4.61 -1.41
N ARG A 60 -31.96 -5.86 -0.98
CA ARG A 60 -31.94 -6.25 0.44
C ARG A 60 -30.50 -6.44 0.93
N PRO A 61 -30.14 -5.95 2.14
CA PRO A 61 -28.82 -6.15 2.70
C PRO A 61 -28.56 -7.63 3.00
N SER A 62 -27.30 -8.07 2.85
CA SER A 62 -26.86 -9.40 3.29
C SER A 62 -26.94 -9.52 4.82
N VAL A 63 -26.85 -10.74 5.34
CA VAL A 63 -26.75 -10.96 6.80
C VAL A 63 -25.55 -10.22 7.40
N HIS A 64 -24.42 -10.16 6.68
CA HIS A 64 -23.22 -9.46 7.12
C HIS A 64 -23.40 -7.94 7.12
N ALA A 65 -24.02 -7.38 6.06
CA ALA A 65 -24.31 -5.96 5.99
C ALA A 65 -25.28 -5.53 7.10
N ARG A 66 -26.31 -6.33 7.39
CA ARG A 66 -27.23 -6.08 8.52
C ARG A 66 -26.52 -6.10 9.87
N GLN A 67 -25.68 -7.10 10.09
CA GLN A 67 -24.91 -7.20 11.33
C GLN A 67 -23.96 -6.02 11.50
N MET A 68 -23.28 -5.63 10.43
CA MET A 68 -22.40 -4.46 10.42
C MET A 68 -23.16 -3.15 10.71
N ALA A 69 -24.35 -2.99 10.14
CA ALA A 69 -25.22 -1.86 10.45
C ALA A 69 -25.57 -1.80 11.95
N ALA A 70 -25.96 -2.95 12.52
CA ALA A 70 -26.32 -3.06 13.93
C ALA A 70 -25.14 -2.75 14.87
N ASP A 71 -23.92 -3.13 14.48
CA ASP A 71 -22.71 -2.89 15.28
C ASP A 71 -22.25 -1.41 15.21
N LEU A 72 -22.51 -0.71 14.10
CA LEU A 72 -21.98 0.63 13.82
C LEU A 72 -22.94 1.76 14.18
N LEU A 73 -24.23 1.61 13.87
CA LEU A 73 -25.22 2.68 14.00
C LEU A 73 -25.37 3.24 15.42
N PRO A 74 -25.47 2.41 16.49
CA PRO A 74 -25.64 2.93 17.85
C PRO A 74 -24.46 3.78 18.33
N LEU A 75 -23.27 3.49 17.81
CA LEU A 75 -22.02 4.12 18.24
C LEU A 75 -21.54 5.22 17.30
N ARG A 76 -22.32 5.51 16.24
CA ARG A 76 -21.98 6.45 15.17
C ARG A 76 -20.60 6.21 14.56
N GLN A 77 -20.17 4.95 14.56
CA GLN A 77 -18.92 4.51 13.97
C GLN A 77 -19.13 4.22 12.48
N ARG A 78 -18.05 4.16 11.72
CA ARG A 78 -18.05 3.96 10.27
C ARG A 78 -17.31 2.69 9.88
N TYR A 79 -17.70 2.19 8.73
CA TYR A 79 -17.06 1.11 8.01
C TYR A 79 -16.22 1.67 6.84
N LEU A 80 -15.12 1.01 6.49
CA LEU A 80 -14.29 1.36 5.34
C LEU A 80 -13.89 0.09 4.55
N ALA A 81 -14.09 0.13 3.24
CA ALA A 81 -13.52 -0.86 2.33
C ALA A 81 -12.16 -0.35 1.85
N ILE A 82 -11.06 -1.05 2.14
CA ILE A 82 -9.72 -0.50 1.83
C ILE A 82 -9.47 -0.38 0.32
N GLY A 83 -10.00 -1.31 -0.47
CA GLY A 83 -9.94 -1.29 -1.93
C GLY A 83 -10.97 -0.36 -2.57
N GLY A 84 -11.76 0.35 -1.76
CA GLY A 84 -12.79 1.27 -2.22
C GLY A 84 -14.19 0.67 -2.21
N THR A 85 -15.16 1.55 -2.11
CA THR A 85 -16.59 1.23 -1.87
C THR A 85 -17.31 0.72 -3.10
N THR A 86 -16.75 0.92 -4.29
CA THR A 86 -17.33 0.47 -5.57
C THR A 86 -17.11 -1.02 -5.83
N ILE A 87 -16.03 -1.59 -5.29
CA ILE A 87 -15.62 -2.98 -5.50
C ILE A 87 -15.74 -3.84 -4.23
N ASP A 88 -16.33 -3.26 -3.17
CA ASP A 88 -16.65 -3.97 -1.94
C ASP A 88 -17.80 -4.98 -2.14
N PRO A 89 -17.59 -6.27 -1.89
CA PRO A 89 -18.64 -7.29 -2.03
C PRO A 89 -19.66 -7.29 -0.89
N ILE A 90 -19.41 -6.61 0.23
CA ILE A 90 -20.26 -6.69 1.44
C ILE A 90 -21.25 -5.52 1.48
N VAL A 91 -20.75 -4.28 1.40
CA VAL A 91 -21.49 -3.02 1.51
C VAL A 91 -21.09 -2.03 0.40
N PRO A 92 -21.44 -2.31 -0.87
CA PRO A 92 -21.10 -1.38 -1.96
C PRO A 92 -21.69 0.01 -1.73
N GLY A 93 -20.96 1.06 -2.09
CA GLY A 93 -21.27 2.47 -1.71
C GLY A 93 -22.71 2.90 -1.98
N GLY A 94 -23.25 2.63 -3.18
CA GLY A 94 -24.64 2.97 -3.51
C GLY A 94 -25.67 2.26 -2.62
N PHE A 95 -25.39 1.03 -2.20
CA PHE A 95 -26.28 0.27 -1.31
C PHE A 95 -26.08 0.60 0.16
N ALA A 96 -24.87 0.99 0.55
CA ALA A 96 -24.61 1.49 1.89
C ALA A 96 -25.55 2.66 2.25
N ARG A 97 -25.80 3.56 1.28
CA ARG A 97 -26.76 4.66 1.45
C ARG A 97 -28.19 4.15 1.63
N LEU A 98 -28.60 3.20 0.79
CA LEU A 98 -29.94 2.60 0.84
C LEU A 98 -30.19 1.85 2.16
N TRP A 99 -29.15 1.18 2.68
CA TRP A 99 -29.22 0.37 3.90
C TRP A 99 -28.90 1.16 5.17
N HIS A 100 -28.68 2.47 5.05
CA HIS A 100 -28.26 3.34 6.14
C HIS A 100 -27.02 2.84 6.89
N ILE A 101 -26.05 2.26 6.16
CA ILE A 101 -24.78 1.84 6.75
C ILE A 101 -23.80 3.01 6.68
N PRO A 102 -23.27 3.48 7.83
CA PRO A 102 -22.30 4.57 7.85
C PRO A 102 -20.95 4.09 7.29
N ILE A 103 -20.48 4.69 6.19
CA ILE A 103 -19.20 4.37 5.56
C ILE A 103 -18.30 5.60 5.45
N ALA A 104 -16.99 5.40 5.62
CA ALA A 104 -16.00 6.47 5.57
C ALA A 104 -15.54 6.79 4.15
N GLY A 105 -15.47 5.79 3.26
CA GLY A 105 -15.05 5.94 1.86
C GLY A 105 -16.05 6.65 0.94
N GLY A 106 -17.16 7.16 1.47
CA GLY A 106 -18.20 7.84 0.69
C GLY A 106 -19.16 6.89 -0.03
N TYR A 107 -20.31 7.43 -0.45
CA TYR A 107 -21.41 6.66 -1.05
C TYR A 107 -21.44 6.71 -2.59
N SER A 108 -20.51 7.46 -3.18
CA SER A 108 -20.43 7.85 -4.58
C SER A 108 -18.98 8.28 -4.84
N PRO A 109 -18.50 8.27 -6.11
CA PRO A 109 -17.19 8.82 -6.45
C PRO A 109 -17.03 10.32 -6.13
N ILE A 110 -18.12 11.02 -5.77
CA ILE A 110 -18.08 12.40 -5.31
C ILE A 110 -17.93 12.39 -3.78
N VAL A 111 -16.69 12.57 -3.31
CA VAL A 111 -16.35 12.70 -1.89
C VAL A 111 -15.81 14.12 -1.64
N LEU A 112 -16.06 14.66 -0.44
CA LEU A 112 -15.52 15.97 -0.06
C LEU A 112 -13.99 15.90 -0.02
N GLU A 113 -13.33 16.78 -0.77
CA GLU A 113 -11.87 16.85 -0.90
C GLU A 113 -11.14 16.91 0.46
N ARG A 114 -11.71 17.62 1.43
CA ARG A 114 -11.12 17.70 2.78
C ARG A 114 -11.14 16.36 3.53
N LEU A 115 -12.14 15.51 3.28
CA LEU A 115 -12.22 14.18 3.89
C LEU A 115 -11.29 13.20 3.18
N THR A 116 -11.16 13.30 1.85
CA THR A 116 -10.23 12.45 1.10
C THR A 116 -8.79 12.83 1.40
N ALA A 117 -8.46 14.11 1.56
CA ALA A 117 -7.13 14.55 1.96
C ALA A 117 -6.71 14.01 3.33
N LEU A 118 -7.65 13.90 4.29
CA LEU A 118 -7.35 13.46 5.65
C LEU A 118 -6.79 12.04 5.72
N ALA A 119 -7.39 11.09 4.99
CA ALA A 119 -6.96 9.69 4.95
C ALA A 119 -6.34 9.31 3.59
N THR A 120 -5.86 10.29 2.82
CA THR A 120 -5.29 10.07 1.48
C THR A 120 -6.17 9.17 0.59
N MET A 121 -7.49 9.35 0.66
CA MET A 121 -8.43 8.50 -0.07
C MET A 121 -8.41 8.76 -1.56
N GLY A 122 -8.49 7.69 -2.35
CA GLY A 122 -8.76 7.74 -3.77
C GLY A 122 -10.23 8.08 -4.08
N GLY A 123 -10.53 8.23 -5.38
CA GLY A 123 -11.84 8.65 -5.86
C GLY A 123 -12.99 7.69 -5.52
N ASN A 124 -12.70 6.43 -5.20
CA ASN A 124 -13.71 5.44 -4.80
C ASN A 124 -13.74 5.20 -3.28
N GLY A 125 -13.01 6.01 -2.51
CA GLY A 125 -12.87 5.86 -1.06
C GLY A 125 -11.88 4.78 -0.64
N ASP A 126 -11.07 4.28 -1.57
CA ASP A 126 -9.91 3.45 -1.29
C ASP A 126 -8.88 4.24 -0.50
N VAL A 127 -8.12 3.58 0.38
CA VAL A 127 -7.08 4.24 1.20
C VAL A 127 -5.73 3.61 0.92
N ARG A 128 -4.68 4.42 1.05
CA ARG A 128 -3.33 3.88 0.98
C ARG A 128 -3.02 3.03 2.23
N PRO A 129 -2.25 1.93 2.11
CA PRO A 129 -1.97 1.03 3.23
C PRO A 129 -1.34 1.70 4.46
N GLU A 130 -0.58 2.78 4.28
CA GLU A 130 0.10 3.52 5.36
C GLU A 130 -0.89 4.08 6.39
N THR A 131 -2.12 4.39 5.96
CA THR A 131 -3.20 4.87 6.86
C THR A 131 -3.72 3.81 7.83
N LEU A 132 -3.36 2.54 7.60
CA LEU A 132 -3.66 1.44 8.50
C LEU A 132 -2.67 1.37 9.66
N GLY A 133 -1.56 2.11 9.61
CA GLY A 133 -0.55 2.12 10.66
C GLY A 133 -1.05 2.73 11.96
N ILE A 134 -0.51 2.27 13.10
CA ILE A 134 -0.88 2.76 14.43
C ILE A 134 -0.54 4.25 14.65
N SER A 135 0.43 4.79 13.94
CA SER A 135 0.82 6.20 14.02
C SER A 135 -0.07 7.13 13.19
N ASP A 136 -0.96 6.59 12.36
CA ASP A 136 -1.88 7.37 11.54
C ASP A 136 -3.26 7.46 12.21
N ALA A 137 -3.65 8.68 12.60
CA ALA A 137 -4.92 8.96 13.27
C ALA A 137 -6.07 9.27 12.30
N ALA A 138 -5.84 9.27 10.98
CA ALA A 138 -6.84 9.68 10.00
C ALA A 138 -8.11 8.84 10.09
N LEU A 139 -7.96 7.52 10.22
CA LEU A 139 -9.10 6.60 10.35
C LEU A 139 -9.85 6.78 11.68
N ASP A 140 -9.15 7.18 12.75
CA ASP A 140 -9.77 7.48 14.05
C ASP A 140 -10.61 8.75 13.99
N LEU A 141 -10.08 9.79 13.35
CA LEU A 141 -10.78 11.06 13.11
C LEU A 141 -12.03 10.85 12.23
N LEU A 142 -12.01 9.84 11.36
CA LEU A 142 -13.16 9.42 10.55
C LEU A 142 -14.10 8.45 11.29
N ALA A 143 -13.82 8.14 12.55
CA ALA A 143 -14.55 7.18 13.37
C ALA A 143 -14.68 5.80 12.70
N VAL A 144 -13.64 5.34 12.01
CA VAL A 144 -13.61 4.02 11.37
C VAL A 144 -13.37 2.95 12.43
N ARG A 145 -14.35 2.05 12.59
CA ARG A 145 -14.25 0.92 13.53
C ARG A 145 -13.95 -0.39 12.85
N TYR A 146 -14.47 -0.58 11.63
CA TYR A 146 -14.26 -1.80 10.85
C TYR A 146 -13.69 -1.45 9.49
N ILE A 147 -12.65 -2.18 9.11
CA ILE A 147 -12.18 -2.25 7.74
C ILE A 147 -12.55 -3.61 7.15
N THR A 148 -12.74 -3.66 5.83
CA THR A 148 -12.75 -4.94 5.11
C THR A 148 -11.63 -4.94 4.09
N VAL A 149 -11.02 -6.11 4.00
CA VAL A 149 -9.88 -6.40 3.17
C VAL A 149 -10.24 -7.64 2.36
N ARG A 150 -9.98 -7.59 1.06
CA ARG A 150 -10.07 -8.73 0.17
C ARG A 150 -8.65 -9.26 -0.07
N ASP A 151 -8.54 -10.56 -0.32
CA ASP A 151 -7.25 -11.14 -0.72
C ASP A 151 -6.69 -10.46 -1.99
N ALA A 152 -7.58 -9.97 -2.87
CA ALA A 152 -7.23 -9.18 -4.05
C ALA A 152 -6.74 -7.75 -3.76
N ASP A 153 -6.98 -7.21 -2.57
CA ASP A 153 -6.46 -5.89 -2.16
C ASP A 153 -4.97 -5.97 -1.79
N PHE A 154 -4.50 -7.16 -1.40
CA PHE A 154 -3.09 -7.47 -1.12
C PHE A 154 -2.67 -8.74 -1.84
N PRO A 155 -2.62 -8.73 -3.19
CA PRO A 155 -2.15 -9.88 -3.93
C PRO A 155 -0.72 -10.23 -3.47
N PRO A 156 -0.35 -11.52 -3.46
CA PRO A 156 1.04 -11.90 -3.22
C PRO A 156 1.96 -11.09 -4.14
N PRO A 157 2.97 -10.39 -3.59
CA PRO A 157 3.82 -9.55 -4.40
C PRO A 157 4.55 -10.42 -5.43
N ALA A 158 4.77 -9.87 -6.62
CA ALA A 158 5.85 -10.39 -7.45
C ALA A 158 7.15 -10.34 -6.63
N THR A 159 8.00 -11.35 -6.77
CA THR A 159 9.25 -11.46 -6.03
C THR A 159 10.45 -11.51 -6.96
N PHE A 160 11.62 -11.17 -6.42
CA PHE A 160 12.90 -11.32 -7.09
C PHE A 160 13.95 -11.85 -6.11
N GLU A 161 14.96 -12.56 -6.62
CA GLU A 161 16.04 -13.17 -5.84
C GLU A 161 17.33 -12.37 -5.97
N ARG A 162 17.92 -11.96 -4.84
CA ARG A 162 19.22 -11.27 -4.85
C ARG A 162 19.97 -11.44 -3.54
N GLY A 163 21.27 -11.74 -3.65
CA GLY A 163 22.13 -11.93 -2.48
C GLY A 163 21.68 -13.09 -1.58
N GLY A 164 21.05 -14.12 -2.15
CA GLY A 164 20.50 -15.26 -1.40
C GLY A 164 19.22 -14.95 -0.62
N THR A 165 18.54 -13.83 -0.95
CA THR A 165 17.29 -13.41 -0.32
C THR A 165 16.23 -13.12 -1.37
N THR A 166 15.02 -13.62 -1.14
CA THR A 166 13.79 -13.30 -1.86
C THR A 166 13.25 -11.96 -1.36
N TRP A 167 12.99 -11.04 -2.27
CA TRP A 167 12.45 -9.72 -1.98
C TRP A 167 11.12 -9.51 -2.67
N ALA A 168 10.24 -8.69 -2.10
CA ALA A 168 9.05 -8.22 -2.77
C ALA A 168 9.45 -7.15 -3.80
N VAL A 169 8.95 -7.25 -5.03
CA VAL A 169 9.16 -6.24 -6.09
C VAL A 169 8.61 -4.88 -5.67
N PRO A 170 7.39 -4.76 -5.08
CA PRO A 170 6.95 -3.49 -4.51
C PRO A 170 7.84 -3.09 -3.34
N GLU A 171 8.43 -1.90 -3.43
CA GLU A 171 9.14 -1.26 -2.33
C GLU A 171 8.15 -0.90 -1.21
N LEU A 172 8.65 -0.96 0.02
CA LEU A 172 7.95 -0.47 1.21
C LEU A 172 8.01 1.07 1.30
N ASP A 173 9.14 1.68 0.93
CA ASP A 173 9.39 3.13 0.99
C ASP A 173 8.99 3.76 2.34
N ILE A 174 9.22 3.06 3.46
CA ILE A 174 8.81 3.52 4.79
C ILE A 174 9.83 4.55 5.30
N PRO A 175 9.44 5.83 5.46
CA PRO A 175 10.35 6.83 6.02
C PRO A 175 10.48 6.67 7.54
N VAL A 176 11.68 6.91 8.05
CA VAL A 176 11.93 6.97 9.50
C VAL A 176 11.59 8.37 10.00
N GLY A 177 10.36 8.51 10.49
CA GLY A 177 9.77 9.80 10.85
C GLY A 177 9.40 10.61 9.60
N ARG A 178 9.41 11.95 9.71
CA ARG A 178 9.06 12.84 8.60
C ARG A 178 10.16 12.84 7.54
N SER A 179 9.81 12.87 6.25
CA SER A 179 10.79 13.04 5.16
C SER A 179 11.06 14.53 4.91
N ASP A 180 12.02 15.11 5.64
CA ASP A 180 12.45 16.50 5.45
C ASP A 180 13.96 16.70 5.61
N CYS A 181 14.54 17.46 4.66
CA CYS A 181 15.94 17.89 4.66
C CYS A 181 16.12 19.12 5.58
N GLY A 182 17.32 19.26 6.15
CA GLY A 182 17.75 20.49 6.84
C GLY A 182 17.33 20.60 8.31
N PHE A 183 16.56 19.65 8.83
CA PHE A 183 16.14 19.61 10.23
C PHE A 183 16.86 18.51 11.01
N THR A 184 17.69 18.92 11.96
CA THR A 184 18.43 18.00 12.84
C THR A 184 17.57 17.59 14.03
N ARG A 185 17.00 16.39 13.99
CA ARG A 185 16.22 15.82 15.11
C ARG A 185 16.24 14.30 15.07
N ALA A 186 16.17 13.67 16.24
CA ALA A 186 15.96 12.24 16.33
C ALA A 186 14.58 11.88 15.77
N ARG A 187 14.50 10.74 15.10
CA ARG A 187 13.29 10.23 14.44
C ARG A 187 13.19 8.74 14.71
N SER A 188 11.98 8.20 14.73
CA SER A 188 11.79 6.77 14.82
C SER A 188 10.54 6.33 14.09
N THR A 189 10.56 5.11 13.60
CA THR A 189 9.38 4.39 13.13
C THR A 189 9.42 2.96 13.68
N SER A 190 8.27 2.36 13.91
CA SER A 190 8.16 1.00 14.40
C SER A 190 7.33 0.17 13.42
N ILE A 191 7.86 -0.99 13.05
CA ILE A 191 7.25 -1.97 12.16
C ILE A 191 6.98 -3.21 13.00
N GLN A 192 5.70 -3.52 13.20
CA GLN A 192 5.29 -4.75 13.86
C GLN A 192 5.25 -5.88 12.82
N LEU A 193 5.96 -6.97 13.08
CA LEU A 193 5.83 -8.16 12.25
C LEU A 193 4.59 -8.97 12.67
N PRO A 194 3.93 -9.68 11.74
CA PRO A 194 2.78 -10.52 12.06
C PRO A 194 3.09 -11.51 13.19
N ALA A 195 2.24 -11.55 14.22
CA ALA A 195 2.52 -12.32 15.45
C ALA A 195 2.74 -13.83 15.20
N ALA A 196 2.01 -14.39 14.22
CA ALA A 196 2.12 -15.80 13.84
C ALA A 196 3.42 -16.14 13.08
N GLN A 197 4.18 -15.14 12.61
CA GLN A 197 5.38 -15.35 11.82
C GLN A 197 6.57 -15.75 12.72
N SER A 198 7.20 -16.87 12.39
CA SER A 198 8.48 -17.27 12.97
C SER A 198 9.63 -16.49 12.32
N VAL A 199 10.51 -15.92 13.12
CA VAL A 199 11.62 -15.08 12.65
C VAL A 199 12.94 -15.54 13.25
N SER A 200 13.90 -15.91 12.41
CA SER A 200 15.29 -16.22 12.78
C SER A 200 16.27 -15.15 12.29
N THR A 201 16.00 -14.61 11.11
CA THR A 201 16.84 -13.60 10.44
C THR A 201 15.96 -12.52 9.83
N ILE A 202 16.42 -11.28 9.89
CA ILE A 202 15.75 -10.11 9.34
C ILE A 202 16.73 -9.45 8.37
N ASP A 203 16.32 -9.33 7.12
CA ASP A 203 17.06 -8.67 6.06
C ASP A 203 16.34 -7.38 5.66
N LEU A 204 17.04 -6.26 5.73
CA LEU A 204 16.55 -4.92 5.42
C LEU A 204 17.36 -4.35 4.25
N VAL A 205 16.68 -3.62 3.36
CA VAL A 205 17.32 -2.72 2.39
C VAL A 205 16.94 -1.30 2.77
N MET A 206 17.94 -0.45 2.95
CA MET A 206 17.80 0.90 3.48
C MET A 206 18.75 1.89 2.82
N ASP A 207 18.44 3.17 2.93
CA ASP A 207 19.32 4.26 2.51
C ASP A 207 19.13 5.52 3.37
N LEU A 208 20.10 6.43 3.26
CA LEU A 208 20.00 7.79 3.77
C LEU A 208 19.66 8.77 2.65
N ARG A 209 18.93 9.82 3.02
CA ARG A 209 18.59 10.95 2.15
C ARG A 209 18.94 12.27 2.83
N CYS A 210 19.43 13.24 2.05
CA CYS A 210 19.81 14.57 2.55
C CYS A 210 20.84 14.54 3.69
N ALA A 211 21.72 13.54 3.66
CA ALA A 211 22.77 13.28 4.63
C ALA A 211 24.17 13.28 3.97
N GLU A 212 24.32 13.92 2.80
CA GLU A 212 25.59 13.91 2.06
C GLU A 212 26.74 14.52 2.88
N ASP A 213 26.42 15.53 3.71
CA ASP A 213 27.43 16.23 4.53
C ASP A 213 27.75 15.50 5.85
N VAL A 214 27.16 14.32 6.11
CA VAL A 214 27.44 13.56 7.34
C VAL A 214 28.81 12.87 7.20
N PRO A 215 29.77 13.10 8.12
CA PRO A 215 31.09 12.47 8.03
C PRO A 215 31.01 10.94 8.08
N GLN A 216 31.87 10.28 7.31
CA GLN A 216 32.04 8.83 7.37
C GLN A 216 32.40 8.37 8.80
N GLY A 217 31.84 7.23 9.22
CA GLY A 217 32.02 6.68 10.56
C GLY A 217 31.06 7.22 11.61
N THR A 218 30.24 8.21 11.26
CA THR A 218 29.22 8.75 12.18
C THR A 218 28.06 7.77 12.33
N VAL A 219 27.65 7.49 13.57
CA VAL A 219 26.40 6.77 13.85
C VAL A 219 25.22 7.67 13.45
N VAL A 220 24.51 7.27 12.42
CA VAL A 220 23.35 8.00 11.86
C VAL A 220 22.02 7.47 12.37
N GLY A 221 22.03 6.35 13.08
CA GLY A 221 20.82 5.69 13.52
C GLY A 221 21.08 4.29 14.08
N ALA A 222 19.99 3.57 14.32
CA ALA A 222 20.03 2.18 14.72
C ALA A 222 18.76 1.44 14.31
N VAL A 223 18.86 0.12 14.18
CA VAL A 223 17.72 -0.78 14.12
C VAL A 223 17.70 -1.56 15.43
N ASP A 224 16.64 -1.39 16.19
CA ASP A 224 16.35 -2.14 17.40
C ASP A 224 15.32 -3.24 17.08
N VAL A 225 15.60 -4.46 17.53
CA VAL A 225 14.70 -5.61 17.43
C VAL A 225 14.27 -5.99 18.82
N ALA A 226 12.97 -5.92 19.07
CA ALA A 226 12.36 -6.33 20.33
C ALA A 226 11.48 -7.57 20.12
N ALA A 227 11.66 -8.57 20.96
CA ALA A 227 10.80 -9.74 21.08
C ALA A 227 10.81 -10.23 22.55
N PRO A 228 9.92 -11.15 22.96
CA PRO A 228 9.93 -11.67 24.33
C PRO A 228 11.32 -12.23 24.72
N GLY A 229 12.00 -11.55 25.65
CA GLY A 229 13.33 -11.94 26.11
C GLY A 229 14.50 -11.62 25.17
N VAL A 230 14.26 -10.94 24.04
CA VAL A 230 15.29 -10.51 23.10
C VAL A 230 15.20 -9.00 22.87
N ASN A 231 16.33 -8.33 23.06
CA ASN A 231 16.53 -6.93 22.64
C ASN A 231 17.89 -6.84 21.94
N LEU A 232 17.86 -6.61 20.63
CA LEU A 232 19.06 -6.50 19.79
C LEU A 232 19.12 -5.11 19.17
N ARG A 233 20.28 -4.47 19.25
CA ARG A 233 20.54 -3.18 18.62
C ARG A 233 21.62 -3.31 17.57
N HIS A 234 21.37 -2.80 16.37
CA HIS A 234 22.34 -2.69 15.29
C HIS A 234 22.52 -1.24 14.89
N GLU A 235 23.73 -0.71 15.03
CA GLU A 235 24.03 0.68 14.69
C GLU A 235 24.16 0.86 13.17
N LEU A 236 23.60 1.96 12.67
CA LEU A 236 23.73 2.41 11.30
C LEU A 236 24.81 3.49 11.26
N VAL A 237 25.85 3.26 10.47
CA VAL A 237 27.08 4.07 10.45
C VAL A 237 27.34 4.55 9.01
N ALA A 238 27.37 5.88 8.84
CA ALA A 238 27.55 6.53 7.55
C ALA A 238 28.87 6.11 6.87
N GLY A 239 28.81 5.78 5.59
CA GLY A 239 29.97 5.34 4.81
C GLY A 239 30.52 3.95 5.19
N VAL A 240 29.87 3.22 6.11
CA VAL A 240 30.31 1.89 6.57
C VAL A 240 29.30 0.81 6.18
N ASN A 241 28.07 0.87 6.73
CA ASN A 241 26.98 -0.07 6.43
C ASN A 241 25.74 0.63 5.85
N ILE A 242 25.73 1.95 5.78
CA ILE A 242 24.72 2.76 5.09
C ILE A 242 25.35 4.04 4.57
N SER A 243 24.83 4.65 3.51
CA SER A 243 25.30 5.96 3.03
C SER A 243 24.17 6.74 2.37
N ASP A 244 24.39 8.04 2.18
CA ASP A 244 23.51 8.85 1.34
C ASP A 244 23.72 8.49 -0.14
N ARG A 245 22.63 8.48 -0.90
CA ARG A 245 22.66 8.15 -2.33
C ARG A 245 23.52 9.13 -3.14
N GLY A 246 23.54 10.41 -2.78
CA GLY A 246 24.35 11.42 -3.44
C GLY A 246 25.86 11.14 -3.41
N LEU A 247 26.33 10.29 -2.50
CA LEU A 247 27.75 9.92 -2.38
C LEU A 247 28.24 8.99 -3.50
N SER A 248 27.36 8.54 -4.39
CA SER A 248 27.76 7.91 -5.65
C SER A 248 28.43 8.88 -6.63
N ASP A 249 28.15 10.19 -6.50
CA ASP A 249 28.84 11.25 -7.22
C ASP A 249 30.20 11.58 -6.54
N GLU A 250 31.28 11.55 -7.31
CA GLU A 250 32.64 11.83 -6.83
C GLU A 250 32.75 13.20 -6.16
N SER A 251 32.13 14.24 -6.75
CA SER A 251 32.23 15.60 -6.25
C SER A 251 31.58 15.75 -4.87
N ILE A 252 30.43 15.10 -4.68
CA ILE A 252 29.71 15.07 -3.41
C ILE A 252 30.53 14.27 -2.38
N ARG A 253 31.06 13.12 -2.78
CA ARG A 253 31.89 12.26 -1.92
C ARG A 253 33.16 12.96 -1.42
N GLN A 254 33.85 13.68 -2.31
CA GLN A 254 35.04 14.46 -1.97
C GLN A 254 34.70 15.62 -1.03
N ARG A 255 33.59 16.33 -1.27
CA ARG A 255 33.10 17.41 -0.38
C ARG A 255 32.75 16.88 1.01
N ALA A 256 32.09 15.73 1.07
CA ALA A 256 31.74 15.03 2.31
C ALA A 256 32.93 14.37 3.01
N ARG A 257 34.10 14.32 2.34
CA ARG A 257 35.33 13.65 2.81
C ARG A 257 35.15 12.17 3.10
N HIS A 258 34.28 11.50 2.36
CA HIS A 258 34.15 10.04 2.43
C HIS A 258 35.30 9.41 1.65
N GLN A 259 36.09 8.56 2.31
CA GLN A 259 37.18 7.82 1.68
C GLN A 259 36.66 6.62 0.89
N ARG A 260 35.58 5.99 1.38
CA ARG A 260 34.83 4.97 0.65
C ARG A 260 33.34 5.11 0.93
N VAL A 261 32.53 4.65 0.00
CA VAL A 261 31.08 4.43 0.23
C VAL A 261 30.88 3.05 0.86
N ALA A 262 29.83 2.90 1.67
CA ALA A 262 29.41 1.58 2.13
C ALA A 262 29.20 0.62 0.93
N ALA A 263 29.38 -0.68 1.16
CA ALA A 263 29.15 -1.66 0.10
C ALA A 263 27.68 -1.62 -0.32
N LYS A 264 27.42 -1.20 -1.55
CA LYS A 264 26.07 -1.09 -2.10
C LYS A 264 25.48 -2.47 -2.27
N PHE A 265 24.19 -2.57 -2.02
CA PHE A 265 23.41 -3.70 -2.49
C PHE A 265 23.05 -3.45 -3.96
N ASP A 266 23.96 -3.84 -4.85
CA ASP A 266 23.79 -3.65 -6.29
C ASP A 266 22.71 -4.59 -6.83
N ASP A 267 21.61 -4.02 -7.33
CA ASP A 267 20.58 -4.73 -8.09
C ASP A 267 19.92 -3.78 -9.12
N PRO A 268 19.90 -4.11 -10.42
CA PRO A 268 19.22 -3.30 -11.43
C PRO A 268 17.68 -3.24 -11.27
N ALA A 269 17.08 -4.16 -10.51
CA ALA A 269 15.66 -4.13 -10.15
C ALA A 269 15.36 -3.15 -9.01
N LEU A 270 16.39 -2.73 -8.27
CA LEU A 270 16.28 -1.77 -7.18
C LEU A 270 16.76 -0.39 -7.60
N ARG A 271 16.35 0.61 -6.83
CA ARG A 271 16.95 1.93 -6.94
C ARG A 271 18.45 1.81 -6.60
N PRO A 272 19.34 2.52 -7.33
CA PRO A 272 20.76 2.52 -7.02
C PRO A 272 21.01 3.13 -5.63
N ASP A 273 22.19 2.83 -5.09
CA ASP A 273 22.70 3.39 -3.84
C ASP A 273 21.89 3.01 -2.59
N VAL A 274 21.45 1.75 -2.54
CA VAL A 274 20.79 1.14 -1.37
C VAL A 274 21.73 0.18 -0.64
N PHE A 275 21.45 -0.08 0.64
CA PHE A 275 22.33 -0.83 1.53
C PHE A 275 21.58 -1.93 2.26
N ARG A 276 22.19 -3.12 2.34
CA ARG A 276 21.61 -4.26 3.04
C ARG A 276 22.09 -4.32 4.48
N VAL A 277 21.15 -4.50 5.40
CA VAL A 277 21.41 -4.79 6.82
C VAL A 277 20.79 -6.14 7.16
N THR A 278 21.60 -7.06 7.71
CA THR A 278 21.14 -8.39 8.12
C THR A 278 21.27 -8.53 9.63
N LEU A 279 20.15 -8.85 10.30
CA LEU A 279 20.05 -9.05 11.74
C LEU A 279 19.73 -10.52 12.00
N ARG A 280 20.63 -11.22 12.70
CA ARG A 280 20.42 -12.61 13.11
C ARG A 280 19.96 -12.64 14.56
N LEU A 281 18.82 -13.28 14.81
CA LEU A 281 18.28 -13.43 16.16
C LEU A 281 18.94 -14.62 16.86
N PRO A 282 19.13 -14.55 18.19
CA PRO A 282 19.82 -15.62 18.95
C PRO A 282 19.03 -16.93 18.98
N ALA A 283 17.71 -16.86 18.78
CA ALA A 283 16.80 -17.99 18.64
C ALA A 283 15.61 -17.55 17.78
N VAL A 284 14.84 -18.51 17.25
CA VAL A 284 13.59 -18.22 16.53
C VAL A 284 12.62 -17.47 17.45
N GLN A 285 12.13 -16.33 16.98
CA GLN A 285 11.21 -15.45 17.71
C GLN A 285 9.84 -15.36 17.03
N HIS A 286 8.86 -14.91 17.81
CA HIS A 286 7.51 -14.55 17.39
C HIS A 286 7.14 -13.17 17.94
N GLY A 287 6.19 -12.50 17.30
CA GLY A 287 5.73 -11.18 17.77
C GLY A 287 6.82 -10.11 17.76
N VAL A 288 7.75 -10.19 16.80
CA VAL A 288 8.90 -9.29 16.71
C VAL A 288 8.45 -7.87 16.33
N THR A 289 8.96 -6.87 17.05
CA THR A 289 8.86 -5.46 16.69
C THR A 289 10.22 -4.95 16.23
N LEU A 290 10.26 -4.37 15.03
CA LEU A 290 11.41 -3.64 14.52
C LEU A 290 11.21 -2.15 14.81
N SER A 291 12.17 -1.49 15.45
CA SER A 291 12.18 -0.04 15.59
C SER A 291 13.41 0.52 14.90
N VAL A 292 13.18 1.37 13.90
CA VAL A 292 14.26 2.04 13.19
C VAL A 292 14.36 3.46 13.72
N HIS A 293 15.55 3.82 14.18
CA HIS A 293 15.86 5.09 14.79
C HIS A 293 16.80 5.88 13.87
N GLY A 294 16.37 7.08 13.46
CA GLY A 294 17.23 8.07 12.85
C GLY A 294 17.85 8.96 13.93
N GLY A 295 19.16 9.10 13.90
CA GLY A 295 19.91 10.04 14.73
C GLY A 295 19.57 11.49 14.40
N ALA A 296 20.07 12.40 15.22
CA ALA A 296 19.92 13.84 14.99
C ALA A 296 20.85 14.29 13.85
N ILE A 297 20.44 14.02 12.61
CA ILE A 297 21.13 14.40 11.36
C ILE A 297 20.21 15.26 10.49
N LYS A 298 20.77 15.98 9.51
CA LYS A 298 20.01 16.84 8.57
C LYS A 298 19.16 16.05 7.56
N GLY A 299 19.35 14.74 7.50
CA GLY A 299 18.66 13.83 6.60
C GLY A 299 17.64 12.93 7.29
N TRP A 300 17.17 11.93 6.56
CA TRP A 300 16.33 10.85 7.09
C TRP A 300 16.74 9.50 6.50
N LEU A 301 16.24 8.44 7.12
CA LEU A 301 16.40 7.05 6.69
C LEU A 301 15.11 6.58 5.99
N VAL A 302 15.25 5.69 5.02
CA VAL A 302 14.13 4.98 4.39
C VAL A 302 14.38 3.49 4.46
N VAL A 303 13.33 2.71 4.71
CA VAL A 303 13.32 1.25 4.58
C VAL A 303 12.62 0.90 3.26
N ASP A 304 13.41 0.48 2.28
CA ASP A 304 12.94 0.16 0.93
C ASP A 304 12.41 -1.29 0.85
N HIS A 305 13.12 -2.25 1.46
CA HIS A 305 12.66 -3.65 1.53
C HIS A 305 12.92 -4.27 2.89
N LEU A 306 12.10 -5.28 3.19
CA LEU A 306 12.20 -6.10 4.38
C LEU A 306 11.81 -7.53 4.03
N THR A 307 12.68 -8.47 4.33
CA THR A 307 12.42 -9.91 4.25
C THR A 307 12.79 -10.54 5.59
N VAL A 308 11.95 -11.47 6.06
CA VAL A 308 12.26 -12.27 7.24
C VAL A 308 12.40 -13.73 6.86
N SER A 309 13.35 -14.41 7.48
CA SER A 309 13.52 -15.86 7.30
C SER A 309 13.10 -16.58 8.58
N ASP A 310 12.47 -17.74 8.46
CA ASP A 310 12.11 -18.58 9.59
C ASP A 310 13.28 -19.48 10.05
N GLY A 311 13.05 -20.35 11.03
CA GLY A 311 14.07 -21.30 11.51
C GLY A 311 14.40 -22.43 10.53
N ALA A 312 13.55 -22.68 9.54
CA ALA A 312 13.75 -23.68 8.49
C ALA A 312 14.43 -23.10 7.24
N GLY A 313 14.63 -21.78 7.18
CA GLY A 313 15.21 -21.07 6.05
C GLY A 313 14.18 -20.63 5.00
N ALA A 314 12.87 -20.78 5.27
CA ALA A 314 11.84 -20.22 4.41
C ALA A 314 11.86 -18.69 4.53
N GLN A 315 11.77 -18.02 3.38
CA GLN A 315 11.88 -16.57 3.29
C GLN A 315 10.52 -15.95 3.00
N HIS A 316 10.22 -14.86 3.71
CA HIS A 316 8.94 -14.19 3.72
C HIS A 316 9.14 -12.70 3.44
N PRO A 317 9.17 -12.31 2.16
CA PRO A 317 9.25 -10.90 1.78
C PRO A 317 8.01 -10.16 2.24
N GLN A 318 8.20 -8.98 2.83
CA GLN A 318 7.13 -8.19 3.42
C GLN A 318 6.59 -7.15 2.44
N THR A 319 5.32 -6.78 2.63
CA THR A 319 4.64 -5.69 1.89
C THR A 319 3.83 -4.86 2.88
N LEU A 320 3.56 -3.58 2.54
CA LEU A 320 2.91 -2.63 3.47
C LEU A 320 1.58 -3.14 4.02
N GLY A 321 0.73 -3.72 3.17
CA GLY A 321 -0.59 -4.20 3.56
C GLY A 321 -0.58 -5.21 4.70
N PRO A 322 -0.02 -6.42 4.48
CA PRO A 322 0.13 -7.43 5.51
C PRO A 322 0.87 -6.94 6.76
N LEU A 323 1.87 -6.07 6.62
CA LEU A 323 2.59 -5.49 7.77
C LEU A 323 1.66 -4.66 8.66
N TYR A 324 0.89 -3.73 8.09
CA TYR A 324 0.00 -2.88 8.89
C TYR A 324 -1.23 -3.63 9.41
N LEU A 325 -1.77 -4.57 8.64
CA LEU A 325 -2.88 -5.42 9.12
C LEU A 325 -2.44 -6.41 10.19
N GLY A 326 -1.16 -6.80 10.20
CA GLY A 326 -0.59 -7.69 11.20
C GLY A 326 -0.32 -7.03 12.55
N ASP A 327 -0.43 -5.70 12.67
CA ASP A 327 -0.28 -5.00 13.95
C ASP A 327 -1.53 -5.16 14.82
N GLU A 328 -1.52 -6.18 15.69
CA GLU A 328 -2.63 -6.52 16.58
C GLU A 328 -3.01 -5.41 17.57
N ARG A 329 -2.12 -4.42 17.78
CA ARG A 329 -2.42 -3.23 18.60
C ARG A 329 -3.42 -2.30 17.90
N ARG A 330 -3.49 -2.36 16.56
CA ARG A 330 -4.34 -1.52 15.72
C ARG A 330 -5.52 -2.30 15.15
N TRP A 331 -5.26 -3.47 14.56
CA TRP A 331 -6.27 -4.27 13.87
C TRP A 331 -6.33 -5.68 14.41
N ARG A 332 -7.54 -6.24 14.46
CA ARG A 332 -7.74 -7.67 14.76
C ARG A 332 -8.74 -8.26 13.79
N GLU A 333 -8.48 -9.46 13.29
CA GLU A 333 -9.44 -10.16 12.44
C GLU A 333 -10.69 -10.50 13.28
N ARG A 334 -11.82 -9.85 12.97
CA ARG A 334 -13.10 -10.14 13.64
C ARG A 334 -13.81 -11.33 13.02
N ARG A 335 -13.71 -11.48 11.69
CA ARG A 335 -14.41 -12.50 10.91
C ARG A 335 -13.85 -12.59 9.49
N ARG A 336 -13.82 -13.80 8.96
CA ARG A 336 -13.65 -14.08 7.53
C ARG A 336 -15.00 -14.36 6.85
N ILE A 337 -15.26 -13.72 5.71
CA ILE A 337 -16.51 -13.89 4.94
C ILE A 337 -16.12 -14.48 3.58
N ARG A 338 -16.64 -15.66 3.26
CA ARG A 338 -16.29 -16.42 2.03
C ARG A 338 -17.24 -16.17 0.85
N THR A 339 -18.32 -15.43 1.07
CA THR A 339 -19.51 -15.49 0.23
C THR A 339 -20.00 -14.11 -0.17
N SER A 340 -20.38 -13.98 -1.44
CA SER A 340 -20.93 -12.76 -2.01
C SER A 340 -22.36 -12.51 -1.52
N ARG A 341 -22.80 -11.26 -1.67
CA ARG A 341 -24.11 -10.68 -1.39
C ARG A 341 -25.36 -11.54 -1.70
N THR A 342 -25.24 -12.59 -2.50
CA THR A 342 -26.32 -13.46 -2.99
C THR A 342 -26.55 -14.76 -2.23
N THR A 343 -25.51 -15.41 -1.67
CA THR A 343 -25.64 -16.79 -1.16
C THR A 343 -26.08 -16.90 0.30
N ASP A 344 -25.94 -15.83 1.08
CA ASP A 344 -26.07 -15.91 2.55
C ASP A 344 -27.35 -15.27 3.08
N ARG A 345 -28.36 -15.08 2.22
CA ARG A 345 -29.60 -14.40 2.63
C ARG A 345 -30.46 -15.24 3.59
N GLU A 346 -30.23 -16.55 3.69
CA GLU A 346 -31.08 -17.48 4.46
C GLU A 346 -30.36 -18.51 5.35
N HIS A 347 -29.03 -18.57 5.39
CA HIS A 347 -28.32 -19.56 6.24
C HIS A 347 -27.50 -18.87 7.32
N GLY A 348 -27.97 -19.04 8.58
CA GLY A 348 -27.27 -18.59 9.77
C GLY A 348 -25.87 -19.18 9.80
N SER A 349 -24.87 -18.32 9.94
CA SER A 349 -23.48 -18.75 10.10
C SER A 349 -23.34 -19.57 11.37
N ARG A 350 -23.00 -20.86 11.23
CA ARG A 350 -22.42 -21.64 12.32
C ARG A 350 -21.04 -21.04 12.67
N PRO A 351 -20.71 -20.85 13.96
CA PRO A 351 -19.37 -20.45 14.37
C PRO A 351 -18.39 -21.59 14.06
N ALA A 352 -17.20 -21.21 13.58
CA ALA A 352 -16.00 -22.04 13.60
C ALA A 352 -15.15 -21.59 14.79
#